data_AF-A0AAD8FR38-F1
#
_entry.id   AF-A0AAD8FR38-F1
#
_cell.length_a   1.000
_cell.length_b   1.000
_cell.length_c   1.000
_cell.angle_alpha   90.00
_cell.angle_beta   90.00
_cell.angle_gamma   90.00
#
_symmetry.space_group_name_H-M   'P 1'
#
loop_
_entity.id
_entity.type
_entity.pdbx_description
1 polymer ?
#
loop_
_entity_poly.entity_id
_entity_poly.type
_entity_poly.pdbx_seq_one_letter_code
_entity_poly.pdbx_strand_id
1 'polypeptide(L)'
;MKNRRFKTCAVVGNSGILLDSGCGNEIDNHDFVIRCNLAPLSEFAEDVGMSSDFITMNPSVIQRAYGGFKNESDREKFVQRLAMLNGSVLWIPAFMVKGGEKHVEWVNELILKNKLKVRTAFPSLRLVHAVRGYWLTNKINIKRPSTGLLMYTMATRFCDEIHLYGFWPFPKDSYGKSVKYHYYDELKYRYFSNASPHRMPLEFKTLKMLHNKGALKLTTSKCAQP
;
A
#
# COMPACT_ATOMS: atom_id res chain seq x y z
N MET A 1 6.01 -16.38 5.28
CA MET A 1 5.86 -16.75 3.84
C MET A 1 7.01 -17.61 3.33
N LYS A 2 7.81 -18.25 4.21
CA LYS A 2 8.92 -19.12 3.76
C LYS A 2 8.34 -20.27 2.93
N ASN A 3 8.92 -20.52 1.76
CA ASN A 3 8.51 -21.57 0.80
C ASN A 3 7.09 -21.45 0.24
N ARG A 4 6.48 -20.25 0.26
CA ARG A 4 5.23 -20.00 -0.46
C ARG A 4 5.52 -19.20 -1.72
N ARG A 5 4.85 -19.59 -2.81
CA ARG A 5 4.90 -18.92 -4.12
C ARG A 5 3.47 -18.81 -4.63
N PHE A 6 3.12 -17.66 -5.19
CA PHE A 6 1.78 -17.33 -5.70
C PHE A 6 1.88 -17.03 -7.18
N LYS A 7 0.91 -17.48 -7.99
CA LYS A 7 0.98 -17.29 -9.44
C LYS A 7 0.72 -15.82 -9.76
N THR A 8 -0.36 -15.25 -9.21
CA THR A 8 -0.70 -13.84 -9.43
C THR A 8 -0.72 -13.08 -8.11
N CYS A 9 -0.10 -11.91 -8.10
CA CYS A 9 -0.13 -11.00 -6.95
C CYS A 9 -0.60 -9.61 -7.36
N ALA A 10 -1.59 -9.07 -6.65
CA ALA A 10 -1.96 -7.67 -6.75
C ALA A 10 -1.20 -6.87 -5.69
N VAL A 11 -0.47 -5.83 -6.10
CA VAL A 11 0.03 -4.80 -5.18
C VAL A 11 -0.80 -3.55 -5.39
N VAL A 12 -1.53 -3.15 -4.35
CA VAL A 12 -2.48 -2.04 -4.39
C VAL A 12 -1.90 -0.86 -3.62
N GLY A 13 -1.52 0.18 -4.37
CA GLY A 13 -1.22 1.50 -3.88
C GLY A 13 -2.49 2.30 -3.57
N ASN A 14 -2.32 3.51 -3.04
CA ASN A 14 -3.43 4.27 -2.48
C ASN A 14 -3.92 5.40 -3.39
N SER A 15 -3.40 5.54 -4.62
CA SER A 15 -3.71 6.70 -5.47
C SER A 15 -5.20 6.80 -5.80
N GLY A 16 -5.70 8.04 -5.90
CA GLY A 16 -7.06 8.33 -6.34
C GLY A 16 -7.35 7.96 -7.79
N ILE A 17 -6.35 7.50 -8.57
CA ILE A 17 -6.57 6.94 -9.92
C ILE A 17 -7.48 5.71 -9.90
N LEU A 18 -7.65 5.07 -8.74
CA LEU A 18 -8.53 3.93 -8.56
C LEU A 18 -10.01 4.32 -8.52
N LEU A 19 -10.36 5.58 -8.24
CA LEU A 19 -11.76 6.00 -8.18
C LEU A 19 -12.42 5.86 -9.57
N ASP A 20 -13.62 5.27 -9.59
CA ASP A 20 -14.40 4.96 -10.80
C ASP A 20 -13.70 3.98 -11.77
N SER A 21 -12.75 3.18 -11.28
CA SER A 21 -11.96 2.23 -12.07
C SER A 21 -12.66 0.89 -12.27
N GLY A 22 -13.54 0.48 -11.35
CA GLY A 22 -14.18 -0.85 -11.37
C GLY A 22 -13.19 -2.01 -11.19
N CYS A 23 -11.99 -1.74 -10.66
CA CYS A 23 -10.93 -2.74 -10.54
C CYS A 23 -11.09 -3.71 -9.36
N GLY A 24 -12.09 -3.54 -8.50
CA GLY A 24 -12.21 -4.30 -7.26
C GLY A 24 -12.28 -5.81 -7.48
N ASN A 25 -13.09 -6.26 -8.44
CA ASN A 25 -13.19 -7.68 -8.77
C ASN A 25 -11.89 -8.24 -9.38
N GLU A 26 -11.23 -7.50 -10.28
CA GLU A 26 -9.94 -7.94 -10.85
C GLU A 26 -8.87 -8.07 -9.74
N ILE A 27 -8.82 -7.11 -8.81
CA ILE A 27 -7.90 -7.15 -7.65
C ILE A 27 -8.18 -8.37 -6.77
N ASP A 28 -9.43 -8.62 -6.41
CA ASP A 28 -9.80 -9.68 -5.48
C ASP A 28 -9.61 -11.10 -6.06
N ASN A 29 -9.51 -11.23 -7.38
CA ASN A 29 -9.26 -12.50 -8.07
C ASN A 29 -7.77 -12.92 -8.11
N HIS A 30 -6.84 -12.12 -7.57
CA HIS A 30 -5.44 -12.52 -7.48
C HIS A 30 -5.20 -13.53 -6.34
N ASP A 31 -4.22 -14.43 -6.51
CA ASP A 31 -3.88 -15.43 -5.47
C ASP A 31 -3.38 -14.79 -4.16
N PHE A 32 -2.85 -13.57 -4.24
CA PHE A 32 -2.32 -12.85 -3.09
C PHE A 32 -2.42 -11.32 -3.28
N VAL A 33 -3.06 -10.65 -2.33
CA VAL A 33 -3.28 -9.19 -2.38
C VAL A 33 -2.46 -8.48 -1.31
N ILE A 34 -1.57 -7.58 -1.77
CA ILE A 34 -0.70 -6.75 -0.95
C ILE A 34 -1.22 -5.31 -0.94
N ARG A 35 -1.54 -4.77 0.23
CA ARG A 35 -2.07 -3.40 0.38
C ARG A 35 -1.15 -2.49 1.19
N CYS A 36 -1.30 -1.19 0.97
CA CYS A 36 -0.44 -0.17 1.58
C CYS A 36 -1.15 0.63 2.69
N ASN A 37 -0.47 0.77 3.82
CA ASN A 37 -0.78 1.70 4.91
C ASN A 37 -2.20 1.58 5.49
N LEU A 38 -2.76 0.37 5.63
CA LEU A 38 -4.06 0.11 6.26
C LEU A 38 -5.17 1.05 5.76
N ALA A 39 -5.20 1.30 4.45
CA ALA A 39 -6.22 2.13 3.85
C ALA A 39 -7.63 1.52 4.01
N PRO A 40 -8.69 2.35 4.12
CA PRO A 40 -10.07 1.88 4.16
C PRO A 40 -10.44 1.21 2.83
N LEU A 41 -11.39 0.26 2.89
CA LEU A 41 -11.83 -0.53 1.73
C LEU A 41 -13.33 -0.48 1.51
N SER A 42 -14.14 -0.61 2.56
CA SER A 42 -15.59 -0.85 2.43
C SER A 42 -16.33 0.14 1.55
N GLU A 43 -16.02 1.44 1.66
CA GLU A 43 -16.66 2.51 0.86
C GLU A 43 -16.16 2.56 -0.59
N PHE A 44 -15.09 1.83 -0.92
CA PHE A 44 -14.40 1.87 -2.21
C PHE A 44 -14.31 0.47 -2.84
N ALA A 45 -15.06 -0.51 -2.33
CA ALA A 45 -14.89 -1.92 -2.66
C ALA A 45 -15.03 -2.22 -4.16
N GLU A 46 -15.90 -1.48 -4.87
CA GLU A 46 -16.07 -1.61 -6.32
C GLU A 46 -14.78 -1.32 -7.10
N ASP A 47 -13.99 -0.36 -6.60
CA ASP A 47 -12.77 0.12 -7.25
C ASP A 47 -11.51 -0.59 -6.74
N VAL A 48 -11.46 -0.88 -5.45
CA VAL A 48 -10.23 -1.36 -4.80
C VAL A 48 -10.32 -2.78 -4.27
N GLY A 49 -11.50 -3.39 -4.22
CA GLY A 49 -11.72 -4.73 -3.70
C GLY A 49 -11.61 -4.82 -2.17
N MET A 50 -11.89 -6.01 -1.64
CA MET A 50 -11.91 -6.31 -0.20
C MET A 50 -10.77 -7.24 0.25
N SER A 51 -10.21 -8.06 -0.66
CA SER A 51 -9.16 -9.04 -0.35
C SER A 51 -7.90 -8.35 0.13
N SER A 52 -7.27 -8.86 1.18
CA SER A 52 -6.03 -8.34 1.75
C SER A 52 -5.28 -9.46 2.45
N ASP A 53 -4.22 -10.02 1.87
CA ASP A 53 -3.42 -11.08 2.52
C ASP A 53 -2.22 -10.53 3.29
N PHE A 54 -1.69 -9.42 2.80
CA PHE A 54 -0.58 -8.70 3.40
C PHE A 54 -0.88 -7.21 3.35
N ILE A 55 -0.81 -6.53 4.48
CA ILE A 55 -1.03 -5.10 4.54
C ILE A 55 0.03 -4.42 5.39
N THR A 56 0.58 -3.33 4.89
CA THR A 56 1.45 -2.48 5.70
C THR A 56 0.61 -1.49 6.51
N MET A 57 1.12 -1.02 7.65
CA MET A 57 0.48 0.03 8.44
C MET A 57 1.53 1.05 8.88
N ASN A 58 1.77 2.05 8.05
CA ASN A 58 2.53 3.23 8.50
C ASN A 58 1.70 3.96 9.57
N PRO A 59 2.24 4.22 10.78
CA PRO A 59 1.48 4.84 11.87
C PRO A 59 0.80 6.16 11.52
N SER A 60 1.33 6.92 10.55
CA SER A 60 0.68 8.14 10.06
C SER A 60 -0.73 7.94 9.50
N VAL A 61 -1.13 6.71 9.13
CA VAL A 61 -2.51 6.41 8.72
C VAL A 61 -3.52 6.68 9.84
N ILE A 62 -3.14 6.43 11.10
CA ILE A 62 -4.01 6.65 12.26
C ILE A 62 -4.52 8.09 12.27
N GLN A 63 -3.62 9.05 12.09
CA GLN A 63 -4.00 10.46 12.08
C GLN A 63 -4.75 10.87 10.81
N ARG A 64 -4.46 10.23 9.68
CA ARG A 64 -4.93 10.64 8.34
C ARG A 64 -6.29 10.07 7.96
N ALA A 65 -6.50 8.78 8.19
CA ALA A 65 -7.72 8.07 7.81
C ALA A 65 -8.64 7.77 9.01
N TYR A 66 -8.13 7.84 10.24
CA TYR A 66 -8.86 7.49 11.46
C TYR A 66 -8.82 8.61 12.51
N GLY A 67 -8.73 9.87 12.06
CA GLY A 67 -8.85 11.07 12.88
C GLY A 67 -7.89 11.21 14.07
N GLY A 68 -6.91 10.31 14.23
CA GLY A 68 -6.11 10.19 15.45
C GLY A 68 -6.89 9.65 16.65
N PHE A 69 -8.01 8.96 16.42
CA PHE A 69 -8.92 8.44 17.47
C PHE A 69 -9.46 9.52 18.41
N LYS A 70 -9.66 10.73 17.88
CA LYS A 70 -10.24 11.84 18.63
C LYS A 70 -11.69 11.56 19.06
N ASN A 71 -12.39 10.71 18.34
CA ASN A 71 -13.74 10.27 18.66
C ASN A 71 -13.83 8.74 18.60
N GLU A 72 -14.89 8.18 19.20
CA GLU A 72 -15.07 6.73 19.29
C GLU A 72 -15.37 6.11 17.91
N SER A 73 -16.09 6.81 17.03
CA SER A 73 -16.41 6.31 15.69
C SER A 73 -15.15 6.02 14.86
N ASP A 74 -14.13 6.89 14.92
CA ASP A 74 -12.85 6.67 14.24
C ASP A 74 -12.11 5.44 14.79
N ARG A 75 -12.21 5.20 16.10
CA ARG A 75 -11.64 4.02 16.75
C ARG A 75 -12.39 2.76 16.32
N GLU A 76 -13.71 2.79 16.28
CA GLU A 76 -14.55 1.70 15.81
C GLU A 76 -14.23 1.35 14.35
N LYS A 77 -14.13 2.35 13.46
CA LYS A 77 -13.73 2.16 12.06
C LYS A 77 -12.36 1.50 11.93
N PHE A 78 -11.41 1.87 12.79
CA PHE A 78 -10.08 1.25 12.81
C PHE A 78 -10.12 -0.20 13.29
N VAL A 79 -10.87 -0.49 14.36
CA VAL A 79 -11.06 -1.85 14.86
C VAL A 79 -11.76 -2.72 13.82
N GLN A 80 -12.80 -2.20 13.16
CA GLN A 80 -13.48 -2.88 12.05
C GLN A 80 -12.50 -3.18 10.91
N ARG A 81 -11.65 -2.20 10.52
CA ARG A 81 -10.64 -2.43 9.49
C ARG A 81 -9.64 -3.52 9.87
N LEU A 82 -9.21 -3.57 11.13
CA LEU A 82 -8.34 -4.63 11.64
C LEU A 82 -9.05 -5.99 11.67
N ALA A 83 -10.33 -6.03 12.05
CA ALA A 83 -11.12 -7.25 12.09
C ALA A 83 -11.25 -7.90 10.70
N MET A 84 -11.38 -7.08 9.65
CA MET A 84 -11.43 -7.54 8.25
C MET A 84 -10.15 -8.24 7.78
N LEU A 85 -9.02 -8.11 8.49
CA LEU A 85 -7.79 -8.78 8.10
C LEU A 85 -7.83 -10.29 8.35
N ASN A 86 -8.63 -10.78 9.29
CA ASN A 86 -8.92 -12.20 9.52
C ASN A 86 -7.89 -13.24 8.99
N GLY A 87 -6.71 -13.32 9.61
CA GLY A 87 -5.64 -14.25 9.26
C GLY A 87 -4.53 -13.64 8.40
N SER A 88 -4.69 -12.42 7.92
CA SER A 88 -3.71 -11.71 7.10
C SER A 88 -2.55 -11.14 7.91
N VAL A 89 -1.48 -10.81 7.19
CA VAL A 89 -0.28 -10.22 7.78
C VAL A 89 -0.42 -8.72 7.89
N LEU A 90 -0.33 -8.18 9.11
CA LEU A 90 -0.22 -6.76 9.38
C LEU A 90 1.25 -6.39 9.62
N TRP A 91 1.85 -5.77 8.63
CA TRP A 91 3.26 -5.38 8.64
C TRP A 91 3.42 -3.94 9.15
N ILE A 92 3.99 -3.79 10.35
CA ILE A 92 4.06 -2.50 11.04
C ILE A 92 5.52 -2.05 11.11
N PRO A 93 5.94 -0.99 10.39
CA PRO A 93 7.30 -0.45 10.40
C PRO A 93 7.64 0.30 11.70
N ALA A 94 7.58 -0.40 12.84
CA ALA A 94 7.75 0.11 14.20
C ALA A 94 9.00 0.97 14.40
N PHE A 95 10.11 0.55 13.80
CA PHE A 95 11.44 1.12 14.05
C PHE A 95 11.91 2.08 12.95
N MET A 96 11.01 2.50 12.06
CA MET A 96 11.37 3.35 10.92
C MET A 96 11.32 4.85 11.20
N VAL A 97 10.71 5.25 12.32
CA VAL A 97 10.55 6.63 12.79
C VAL A 97 10.66 6.62 14.31
N LYS A 98 11.31 7.65 14.90
CA LYS A 98 11.38 7.83 16.35
C LYS A 98 9.96 7.94 16.94
N GLY A 99 9.67 7.22 18.02
CA GLY A 99 8.33 7.20 18.64
C GLY A 99 7.37 6.20 18.00
N GLY A 100 7.81 5.42 17.01
CA GLY A 100 6.99 4.41 16.33
C GLY A 100 6.58 3.25 17.23
N GLU A 101 7.32 3.00 18.31
CA GLU A 101 7.04 1.95 19.30
C GLU A 101 5.68 2.13 19.98
N LYS A 102 5.30 3.36 20.34
CA LYS A 102 4.02 3.65 20.99
C LYS A 102 2.83 3.30 20.11
N HIS A 103 2.95 3.55 18.80
CA HIS A 103 1.91 3.20 17.85
C HIS A 103 1.74 1.68 17.71
N VAL A 104 2.83 0.93 17.86
CA VAL A 104 2.81 -0.53 17.79
C VAL A 104 2.19 -1.14 19.03
N GLU A 105 2.59 -0.66 20.21
CA GLU A 105 2.00 -1.07 21.50
C GLU A 105 0.49 -0.89 21.46
N TRP A 106 0.03 0.30 21.09
CA TRP A 106 -1.39 0.62 21.04
C TRP A 106 -2.18 -0.25 20.04
N VAL A 107 -1.64 -0.50 18.85
CA VAL A 107 -2.29 -1.38 17.87
C VAL A 107 -2.33 -2.83 18.36
N ASN A 108 -1.27 -3.30 19.02
CA ASN A 108 -1.26 -4.63 19.63
C ASN A 108 -2.29 -4.75 20.75
N GLU A 109 -2.42 -3.73 21.60
CA GLU A 109 -3.44 -3.68 22.66
C GLU A 109 -4.86 -3.80 22.08
N LEU A 110 -5.17 -3.08 20.99
CA LEU A 110 -6.47 -3.19 20.33
C LEU A 110 -6.72 -4.58 19.75
N ILE A 111 -5.70 -5.18 19.10
CA ILE A 111 -5.80 -6.54 18.55
C ILE A 111 -6.11 -7.55 19.66
N LEU A 112 -5.40 -7.46 20.79
CA LEU A 112 -5.59 -8.35 21.94
C LEU A 112 -6.95 -8.13 22.61
N LYS A 113 -7.32 -6.88 22.89
CA LYS A 113 -8.59 -6.52 23.55
C LYS A 113 -9.80 -7.00 22.76
N ASN A 114 -9.75 -6.88 21.43
CA ASN A 114 -10.85 -7.28 20.54
C ASN A 114 -10.71 -8.71 20.01
N LYS A 115 -9.71 -9.49 20.45
CA LYS A 115 -9.46 -10.88 20.03
C LYS A 115 -9.37 -11.03 18.50
N LEU A 116 -8.76 -10.06 17.83
CA LEU A 116 -8.70 -10.03 16.37
C LEU A 116 -7.69 -11.05 15.85
N LYS A 117 -8.09 -11.81 14.82
CA LYS A 117 -7.21 -12.78 14.15
C LYS A 117 -6.31 -12.03 13.16
N VAL A 118 -5.18 -11.52 13.62
CA VAL A 118 -4.22 -10.78 12.77
C VAL A 118 -2.80 -11.28 13.08
N ARG A 119 -1.99 -11.50 12.04
CA ARG A 119 -0.57 -11.86 12.20
C ARG A 119 0.29 -10.61 12.08
N THR A 120 0.78 -10.08 13.19
CA THR A 120 1.66 -8.91 13.17
C THR A 120 3.08 -9.27 12.73
N ALA A 121 3.72 -8.39 11.96
CA ALA A 121 5.09 -8.53 11.51
C ALA A 121 5.83 -7.19 11.60
N PHE A 122 7.05 -7.20 12.13
CA PHE A 122 7.84 -5.99 12.39
C PHE A 122 9.15 -6.04 11.59
N PRO A 123 9.26 -5.32 10.47
CA PRO A 123 10.46 -5.32 9.64
C PRO A 123 11.66 -4.67 10.32
N SER A 124 12.83 -5.23 10.07
CA SER A 124 14.10 -4.55 10.34
C SER A 124 14.34 -3.41 9.35
N LEU A 125 14.98 -2.33 9.82
CA LEU A 125 15.52 -1.26 8.97
C LEU A 125 16.45 -1.78 7.87
N ARG A 126 17.15 -2.90 8.11
CA ARG A 126 18.02 -3.54 7.13
C ARG A 126 17.29 -3.91 5.84
N LEU A 127 16.01 -4.29 5.92
CA LEU A 127 15.21 -4.63 4.75
C LEU A 127 15.01 -3.40 3.84
N VAL A 128 14.70 -2.25 4.42
CA VAL A 128 14.53 -1.00 3.66
C VAL A 128 15.85 -0.56 3.02
N HIS A 129 16.95 -0.70 3.75
CA HIS A 129 18.28 -0.40 3.21
C HIS A 129 18.66 -1.35 2.07
N ALA A 130 18.36 -2.64 2.18
CA ALA A 130 18.59 -3.62 1.12
C ALA A 130 17.79 -3.30 -0.14
N VAL A 131 16.49 -2.98 0.01
CA VAL A 131 15.63 -2.56 -1.12
C VAL A 131 16.17 -1.28 -1.75
N ARG A 132 16.51 -0.28 -0.94
CA ARG A 132 17.14 0.95 -1.45
C ARG A 132 18.43 0.66 -2.21
N GLY A 133 19.30 -0.19 -1.66
CA GLY A 133 20.56 -0.61 -2.28
C GLY A 133 20.34 -1.25 -3.65
N TYR A 134 19.38 -2.18 -3.76
CA TYR A 134 19.02 -2.81 -5.03
C TYR A 134 18.67 -1.78 -6.12
N TRP A 135 17.80 -0.81 -5.82
CA TRP A 135 17.41 0.21 -6.80
C TRP A 135 18.57 1.16 -7.16
N LEU A 136 19.41 1.52 -6.19
CA LEU A 136 20.59 2.35 -6.43
C LEU A 136 21.61 1.65 -7.34
N THR A 137 21.90 0.37 -7.11
CA THR A 137 22.79 -0.43 -7.96
C THR A 137 22.25 -0.54 -9.39
N ASN A 138 20.93 -0.51 -9.57
CA ASN A 138 20.28 -0.47 -10.88
C ASN A 138 20.14 0.95 -11.46
N LYS A 139 20.93 1.92 -10.98
CA LYS A 139 20.98 3.32 -11.43
C LYS A 139 19.66 4.09 -11.25
N ILE A 140 18.78 3.63 -10.36
CA ILE A 140 17.55 4.33 -9.99
C ILE A 140 17.80 5.09 -8.68
N ASN A 141 18.07 6.40 -8.80
CA ASN A 141 18.46 7.24 -7.66
C ASN A 141 17.28 7.63 -6.76
N ILE A 142 16.82 6.68 -5.94
CA ILE A 142 15.80 6.90 -4.89
C ILE A 142 16.45 7.27 -3.55
N LYS A 143 15.94 8.32 -2.89
CA LYS A 143 16.37 8.71 -1.54
C LYS A 143 15.85 7.72 -0.50
N ARG A 144 14.54 7.48 -0.49
CA ARG A 144 13.86 6.46 0.32
C ARG A 144 12.72 5.84 -0.52
N PRO A 145 12.64 4.51 -0.67
CA PRO A 145 11.55 3.87 -1.40
C PRO A 145 10.20 4.21 -0.74
N SER A 146 9.17 4.47 -1.54
CA SER A 146 7.79 4.47 -1.04
C SER A 146 7.40 3.08 -0.53
N THR A 147 6.33 3.02 0.28
CA THR A 147 5.73 1.74 0.68
C THR A 147 5.37 0.88 -0.53
N GLY A 148 4.83 1.49 -1.60
CA GLY A 148 4.46 0.78 -2.81
C GLY A 148 5.66 0.14 -3.52
N LEU A 149 6.76 0.88 -3.69
CA LEU A 149 7.99 0.34 -4.30
C LEU A 149 8.61 -0.75 -3.44
N LEU A 150 8.57 -0.59 -2.10
CA LEU A 150 9.03 -1.62 -1.18
C LEU A 150 8.20 -2.91 -1.32
N MET A 151 6.88 -2.80 -1.38
CA MET A 151 5.98 -3.95 -1.52
C MET A 151 6.13 -4.64 -2.88
N TYR A 152 6.26 -3.88 -3.98
CA TYR A 152 6.61 -4.46 -5.27
C TYR A 152 7.93 -5.24 -5.21
N THR A 153 8.98 -4.64 -4.63
CA THR A 153 10.29 -5.30 -4.51
C THR A 153 10.19 -6.59 -3.70
N MET A 154 9.40 -6.59 -2.62
CA MET A 154 9.15 -7.79 -1.82
C MET A 154 8.38 -8.86 -2.59
N ALA A 155 7.35 -8.48 -3.34
CA ALA A 155 6.52 -9.39 -4.13
C ALA A 155 7.34 -10.20 -5.13
N THR A 156 8.41 -9.61 -5.71
CA THR A 156 9.32 -10.34 -6.62
C THR A 156 10.00 -11.57 -6.01
N ARG A 157 9.95 -11.74 -4.69
CA ARG A 157 10.54 -12.88 -3.99
C ARG A 157 9.59 -14.08 -3.87
N PHE A 158 8.29 -13.88 -4.08
CA PHE A 158 7.27 -14.91 -3.84
C PHE A 158 6.08 -14.88 -4.81
N CYS A 159 6.08 -14.02 -5.82
CA CYS A 159 5.04 -13.92 -6.85
C CYS A 159 5.63 -14.21 -8.23
N ASP A 160 4.87 -14.92 -9.09
CA ASP A 160 5.27 -15.19 -10.48
C ASP A 160 4.90 -14.03 -11.40
N GLU A 161 3.69 -13.51 -11.25
CA GLU A 161 3.17 -12.37 -11.97
C GLU A 161 2.70 -11.29 -10.99
N ILE A 162 3.07 -10.04 -11.25
CA ILE A 162 2.78 -8.91 -10.36
C ILE A 162 1.97 -7.86 -11.12
N HIS A 163 0.81 -7.55 -10.58
CA HIS A 163 -0.10 -6.53 -11.09
C HIS A 163 -0.14 -5.37 -10.10
N LEU A 164 0.04 -4.15 -10.62
CA LEU A 164 0.09 -2.92 -9.84
C LEU A 164 -1.17 -2.10 -10.08
N TYR A 165 -1.86 -1.74 -9.00
CA TYR A 165 -3.07 -0.93 -8.99
C TYR A 165 -2.86 0.30 -8.09
N GLY A 166 -3.38 1.46 -8.46
CA GLY A 166 -3.26 2.65 -7.61
C GLY A 166 -1.85 3.24 -7.52
N PHE A 167 -0.99 2.96 -8.51
CA PHE A 167 0.34 3.55 -8.65
C PHE A 167 0.28 4.73 -9.62
N TRP A 168 -0.18 5.89 -9.14
CA TRP A 168 -0.24 7.11 -9.94
C TRP A 168 0.11 8.34 -9.10
N PRO A 169 1.32 8.90 -9.26
CA PRO A 169 1.80 10.02 -8.48
C PRO A 169 1.64 11.36 -9.22
N PHE A 170 0.51 11.59 -9.88
CA PHE A 170 0.26 12.86 -10.58
C PHE A 170 -1.15 13.38 -10.30
N PRO A 171 -1.32 14.71 -10.19
CA PRO A 171 -2.60 15.33 -9.86
C PRO A 171 -3.62 15.31 -11.01
N LYS A 172 -3.22 14.86 -12.19
CA LYS A 172 -4.09 14.70 -13.35
C LYS A 172 -3.87 13.32 -13.95
N ASP A 173 -4.92 12.73 -14.52
CA ASP A 173 -4.82 11.51 -15.32
C ASP A 173 -4.35 11.81 -16.76
N SER A 174 -4.33 10.77 -17.61
CA SER A 174 -3.96 10.89 -19.04
C SER A 174 -4.93 11.74 -19.86
N TYR A 175 -6.15 11.98 -19.38
CA TYR A 175 -7.17 12.80 -20.03
C TYR A 175 -7.23 14.23 -19.45
N GLY A 176 -6.39 14.53 -18.46
CA GLY A 176 -6.35 15.84 -17.79
C GLY A 176 -7.36 16.01 -16.65
N LYS A 177 -8.14 14.97 -16.30
CA LYS A 177 -9.08 14.98 -15.15
C LYS A 177 -8.26 15.01 -13.86
N SER A 178 -8.74 15.76 -12.87
CA SER A 178 -8.12 15.83 -11.55
C SER A 178 -8.12 14.47 -10.85
N VAL A 179 -6.99 14.10 -10.24
CA VAL A 179 -6.80 12.85 -9.51
C VAL A 179 -6.44 13.17 -8.06
N LYS A 180 -7.25 12.70 -7.11
CA LYS A 180 -6.94 12.82 -5.67
C LYS A 180 -5.64 12.10 -5.33
N TYR A 181 -4.93 12.59 -4.31
CA TYR A 181 -3.67 11.96 -3.91
C TYR A 181 -3.90 10.56 -3.35
N HIS A 182 -4.91 10.40 -2.49
CA HIS A 182 -5.44 9.10 -2.12
C HIS A 182 -6.90 8.95 -2.52
N TYR A 183 -7.35 7.72 -2.72
CA TYR A 183 -8.77 7.44 -3.01
C TYR A 183 -9.70 7.73 -1.83
N TYR A 184 -9.18 7.80 -0.59
CA TYR A 184 -9.98 7.85 0.65
C TYR A 184 -9.83 9.13 1.48
N ASP A 185 -8.98 10.09 1.09
CA ASP A 185 -8.78 11.32 1.87
C ASP A 185 -8.63 12.57 0.97
N GLU A 186 -8.60 13.73 1.60
CA GLU A 186 -8.46 15.03 0.95
C GLU A 186 -7.01 15.56 0.98
N LEU A 187 -6.02 14.67 1.15
CA LEU A 187 -4.62 15.10 1.14
C LEU A 187 -4.22 15.61 -0.23
N LYS A 188 -3.42 16.68 -0.21
CA LYS A 188 -2.82 17.25 -1.41
C LYS A 188 -1.43 16.67 -1.65
N TYR A 189 -1.01 16.69 -2.90
CA TYR A 189 0.31 16.27 -3.35
C TYR A 189 1.41 17.15 -2.72
N ARG A 190 2.20 16.59 -1.79
CA ARG A 190 3.29 17.33 -1.10
C ARG A 190 4.70 16.92 -1.54
N TYR A 191 4.82 15.87 -2.35
CA TYR A 191 6.12 15.29 -2.73
C TYR A 191 6.79 15.97 -3.92
N PHE A 192 6.15 16.95 -4.54
CA PHE A 192 6.80 17.85 -5.48
C PHE A 192 7.76 18.84 -4.79
N SER A 193 7.73 18.90 -3.45
CA SER A 193 8.72 19.65 -2.67
C SER A 193 10.03 18.87 -2.51
N ASN A 194 11.16 19.56 -2.56
CA ASN A 194 12.50 18.98 -2.29
C ASN A 194 12.64 18.38 -0.88
N ALA A 195 11.73 18.72 0.04
CA ALA A 195 11.68 18.17 1.39
C ALA A 195 11.14 16.73 1.44
N SER A 196 10.48 16.25 0.38
CA SER A 196 9.94 14.91 0.32
C SER A 196 11.03 13.84 0.40
N PRO A 197 10.89 12.82 1.26
CA PRO A 197 11.84 11.71 1.29
C PRO A 197 11.69 10.78 0.08
N HIS A 198 10.56 10.84 -0.63
CA HIS A 198 10.22 9.96 -1.74
C HIS A 198 10.29 10.67 -3.08
N ARG A 199 10.79 9.98 -4.10
CA ARG A 199 10.82 10.43 -5.50
C ARG A 199 9.76 9.69 -6.31
N MET A 200 8.49 9.77 -5.90
CA MET A 200 7.41 8.95 -6.49
C MET A 200 7.25 9.08 -8.01
N PRO A 201 7.42 10.27 -8.64
CA PRO A 201 7.45 10.35 -10.11
C PRO A 201 8.55 9.50 -10.76
N LEU A 202 9.75 9.43 -10.15
CA LEU A 202 10.84 8.57 -10.62
C LEU A 202 10.51 7.09 -10.41
N GLU A 203 9.91 6.74 -9.26
CA GLU A 203 9.45 5.37 -8.99
C GLU A 203 8.43 4.94 -10.03
N PHE A 204 7.41 5.76 -10.31
CA PHE A 204 6.42 5.48 -11.34
C PHE A 204 7.04 5.34 -12.73
N LYS A 205 7.95 6.23 -13.14
CA LYS A 205 8.66 6.11 -14.42
C LYS A 205 9.40 4.78 -14.52
N THR A 206 9.99 4.32 -13.42
CA THR A 206 10.69 3.04 -13.35
C THR A 206 9.72 1.86 -13.47
N LEU A 207 8.60 1.89 -12.74
CA LEU A 207 7.56 0.85 -12.82
C LEU A 207 6.92 0.80 -14.20
N LYS A 208 6.68 1.95 -14.85
CA LYS A 208 6.19 2.02 -16.23
C LYS A 208 7.20 1.44 -17.23
N MET A 209 8.49 1.69 -17.05
CA MET A 209 9.52 1.05 -17.87
C MET A 209 9.51 -0.48 -17.70
N LEU A 210 9.35 -0.98 -16.47
CA LEU A 210 9.26 -2.42 -16.19
C LEU A 210 7.99 -3.02 -16.80
N HIS A 211 6.87 -2.29 -16.75
CA HIS A 211 5.63 -2.67 -17.41
C HIS A 211 5.83 -2.85 -18.92
N ASN A 212 6.46 -1.87 -19.58
CA ASN A 212 6.73 -1.94 -21.02
C ASN A 212 7.68 -3.09 -21.41
N LYS A 213 8.44 -3.63 -20.45
CA LYS A 213 9.32 -4.79 -20.64
C LYS A 213 8.65 -6.12 -20.29
N GLY A 214 7.38 -6.13 -19.91
CA GLY A 214 6.65 -7.33 -19.51
C GLY A 214 7.03 -7.86 -18.13
N ALA A 215 7.77 -7.11 -17.31
CA ALA A 215 8.18 -7.55 -15.98
C ALA A 215 7.06 -7.42 -14.92
N LEU A 216 6.05 -6.59 -15.19
CA LEU A 216 4.86 -6.39 -14.35
C LEU A 216 3.70 -5.85 -15.20
N LYS A 217 2.46 -5.94 -14.70
CA LYS A 217 1.32 -5.21 -15.27
C LYS A 217 1.06 -3.95 -14.44
N LEU A 218 1.04 -2.77 -15.06
CA LEU A 218 0.74 -1.51 -14.38
C LEU A 218 -0.61 -0.97 -14.87
N THR A 219 -1.63 -1.05 -14.02
CA THR A 219 -2.98 -0.60 -14.33
C THR A 219 -3.16 0.86 -13.92
N THR A 220 -3.41 1.72 -14.91
CA THR A 220 -3.69 3.17 -14.72
C THR A 220 -4.99 3.61 -15.39
N SER A 221 -5.80 2.66 -15.82
CA SER A 221 -7.09 2.87 -16.48
C SER A 221 -8.16 2.05 -15.77
N LYS A 222 -9.42 2.19 -16.21
CA LYS A 222 -10.50 1.30 -15.76
C LYS A 222 -10.17 -0.15 -16.07
N CYS A 223 -10.59 -1.04 -15.18
CA CYS A 223 -10.53 -2.48 -15.41
C CYS A 223 -11.74 -2.93 -16.25
N ALA A 224 -11.58 -4.04 -16.96
CA ALA A 224 -12.71 -4.61 -17.69
C ALA A 224 -13.74 -5.13 -16.68
N GLN A 225 -15.00 -4.75 -16.88
CA GLN A 225 -16.10 -5.39 -16.18
C GLN A 225 -16.25 -6.81 -16.75
N PRO A 226 -16.37 -7.84 -15.90
CA PRO A 226 -16.60 -9.22 -16.35
C PRO A 226 -17.91 -9.36 -17.14
#